data_AF-G3Y0V7-F1
#
_entry.id   AF-G3Y0V7-F1
#
_cell.length_a   1.000
_cell.length_b   1.000
_cell.length_c   1.000
_cell.angle_alpha   90.00
_cell.angle_beta   90.00
_cell.angle_gamma   90.00
#
_symmetry.space_group_name_H-M   'P 1'
#
loop_
_entity.id
_entity.type
_entity.pdbx_description
1 polymer ?
#
loop_
_entity_poly.entity_id
_entity_poly.type
_entity_poly.pdbx_seq_one_letter_code
_entity_poly.pdbx_strand_id
1 'polypeptide(L)'
;NTEESLLVIRGLGIQTSTSSQTYLSKASTRFIPTTQIQDIVIHEAFKGFEVRFYLAVIVEGESEVVVVFPKLLPNRQILEEVWRGSRSCLYDSKS
;
A
#
# COMPACT_ATOMS: atom_id res chain seq x y z
N ASN A 1 -2.58 -19.75 3.15
CA ASN A 1 -3.02 -18.37 3.45
C ASN A 1 -2.24 -17.38 2.62
N THR A 2 -2.92 -16.34 2.13
CA THR A 2 -2.28 -15.18 1.49
C THR A 2 -1.96 -14.17 2.58
N GLU A 3 -0.75 -13.64 2.57
CA GLU A 3 -0.27 -12.62 3.49
C GLU A 3 0.16 -11.40 2.69
N GLU A 4 -0.30 -10.23 3.10
CA GLU A 4 0.13 -8.96 2.52
C GLU A 4 0.48 -8.01 3.66
N SER A 5 1.60 -7.30 3.51
CA SER A 5 2.10 -6.41 4.55
C SER A 5 2.66 -5.12 3.96
N LEU A 6 2.56 -4.07 4.76
CA LEU A 6 3.10 -2.74 4.51
C LEU A 6 4.08 -2.42 5.64
N LEU A 7 5.34 -2.21 5.28
CA LEU A 7 6.36 -1.73 6.21
C LEU A 7 6.72 -0.30 5.86
N VAL A 8 6.64 0.60 6.83
CA VAL A 8 7.00 2.01 6.67
C VAL A 8 8.23 2.29 7.52
N ILE A 9 9.31 2.72 6.88
CA ILE A 9 10.57 3.03 7.53
C ILE A 9 10.78 4.55 7.43
N ARG A 10 10.72 5.24 8.58
CA ARG A 10 10.84 6.70 8.64
C ARG A 10 12.13 7.16 7.98
N GLY A 11 12.04 8.18 7.13
CA GLY A 11 13.18 8.73 6.40
C GLY A 11 13.74 7.85 5.28
N LEU A 12 13.30 6.59 5.14
CA LEU A 12 13.82 5.66 4.13
C LEU A 12 12.78 5.37 3.04
N GLY A 13 11.58 4.93 3.41
CA GLY A 13 10.51 4.66 2.44
C GLY A 13 9.48 3.65 2.90
N ILE A 14 8.78 3.09 1.92
CA ILE A 14 7.74 2.08 2.09
C ILE A 14 8.19 0.77 1.43
N GLN A 15 7.94 -0.36 2.09
CA GLN A 15 8.02 -1.67 1.48
C GLN A 15 6.65 -2.35 1.49
N THR A 16 6.21 -2.82 0.32
CA THR A 16 5.01 -3.66 0.17
C THR A 16 5.44 -5.09 -0.09
N SER A 17 4.86 -6.05 0.62
CA SER A 17 5.13 -7.48 0.44
C SER A 17 3.84 -8.24 0.25
N THR A 18 3.79 -9.10 -0.77
CA THR A 18 2.70 -10.07 -0.99
C THR A 18 3.30 -11.46 -1.02
N SER A 19 2.86 -12.33 -0.10
CA SER A 19 3.18 -13.76 -0.07
C SER A 19 1.90 -14.56 -0.24
N SER A 20 1.95 -15.65 -1.01
CA SER A 20 0.79 -16.50 -1.21
C SER A 20 1.22 -17.95 -1.38
N GLN A 21 0.43 -18.85 -0.81
CA GLN A 21 0.80 -20.26 -0.65
C GLN A 21 0.59 -21.11 -1.92
N THR A 22 0.01 -20.52 -2.96
CA THR A 22 -0.15 -21.17 -4.26
C THR A 22 1.11 -20.94 -5.11
N TYR A 23 1.76 -22.01 -5.59
CA TYR A 23 2.98 -21.95 -6.41
C TYR A 23 2.85 -21.07 -7.69
N LEU A 24 1.63 -20.79 -8.14
CA LEU A 24 1.34 -19.92 -9.29
C LEU A 24 1.30 -18.43 -8.96
N SER A 25 1.19 -18.05 -7.68
CA SER A 25 1.19 -16.66 -7.26
C SER A 25 2.60 -16.26 -6.81
N LYS A 26 3.29 -15.52 -7.67
CA LYS A 26 4.62 -14.98 -7.38
C LYS A 26 4.56 -14.09 -6.13
N ALA A 27 5.37 -14.41 -5.13
CA ALA A 27 5.61 -13.50 -4.03
C ALA A 27 6.32 -12.26 -4.57
N SER A 28 5.83 -11.07 -4.19
CA SER A 28 6.38 -9.81 -4.67
C SER A 28 6.68 -8.91 -3.49
N THR A 29 7.94 -8.47 -3.40
CA THR A 29 8.36 -7.43 -2.49
C THR A 29 8.83 -6.25 -3.30
N ARG A 30 8.34 -5.07 -2.96
CA ARG A 30 8.71 -3.82 -3.64
C ARG A 30 9.01 -2.76 -2.60
N PHE A 31 10.16 -2.10 -2.75
CA PHE A 31 10.55 -0.98 -1.92
C PHE A 31 10.44 0.32 -2.73
N ILE A 32 9.89 1.37 -2.11
CA ILE A 32 9.65 2.69 -2.70
C ILE A 32 10.34 3.71 -1.78
N PRO A 33 11.39 4.38 -2.24
CA PRO A 33 12.08 5.40 -1.45
C PRO A 33 11.17 6.58 -1.09
N THR A 34 11.35 7.18 0.10
CA THR A 34 10.59 8.37 0.52
C THR A 34 10.66 9.52 -0.48
N THR A 35 11.79 9.67 -1.17
CA THR A 35 11.97 10.72 -2.19
C THR A 35 11.09 10.55 -3.41
N GLN A 36 10.59 9.34 -3.68
CA GLN A 36 9.72 9.04 -4.81
C GLN A 36 8.25 8.92 -4.39
N ILE A 37 7.95 8.95 -3.09
CA ILE A 37 6.58 8.85 -2.59
C ILE A 37 5.94 10.23 -2.68
N GLN A 38 4.97 10.38 -3.57
CA GLN A 38 4.19 11.60 -3.68
C GLN A 38 3.11 11.64 -2.59
N ASP A 39 2.30 10.59 -2.52
CA ASP A 39 1.30 10.45 -1.45
C ASP A 39 0.86 8.98 -1.25
N ILE A 40 0.25 8.69 -0.11
CA ILE A 40 -0.52 7.47 0.14
C ILE A 40 -2.00 7.86 0.19
N VAL A 41 -2.83 7.19 -0.60
CA VAL A 41 -4.27 7.48 -0.72
C VAL A 41 -5.11 6.22 -0.51
N ILE A 42 -6.32 6.41 0.02
CA ILE A 42 -7.37 5.40 -0.02
C ILE A 42 -8.28 5.76 -1.17
N HIS A 43 -8.47 4.83 -2.10
CA HIS A 43 -9.29 5.05 -3.28
C HIS A 43 -10.40 3.99 -3.36
N GLU A 44 -11.56 4.37 -3.89
CA GLU A 44 -12.67 3.46 -4.17
C GLU A 44 -12.55 2.88 -5.59
N ALA A 45 -12.82 1.59 -5.74
CA ALA A 45 -12.89 0.94 -7.04
C ALA A 45 -14.10 0.02 -7.11
N PHE A 46 -14.62 -0.14 -8.32
CA PHE A 46 -15.68 -1.10 -8.60
C PHE A 46 -15.06 -2.46 -8.94
N LYS A 47 -15.44 -3.49 -8.18
CA LYS A 47 -15.15 -4.88 -8.53
C LYS A 47 -16.47 -5.56 -8.90
N GLY A 48 -16.77 -5.57 -10.20
CA GLY A 48 -18.10 -5.94 -10.68
C GLY A 48 -19.12 -4.88 -10.25
N PHE A 49 -20.07 -5.25 -9.38
CA PHE A 49 -21.08 -4.33 -8.82
C PHE A 49 -20.77 -3.89 -7.38
N GLU A 50 -19.67 -4.36 -6.79
CA GLU A 50 -19.28 -4.00 -5.42
C GLU A 50 -18.31 -2.82 -5.41
N VAL A 51 -18.59 -1.82 -4.57
CA VAL A 51 -17.64 -0.77 -4.25
C VAL A 51 -16.67 -1.28 -3.19
N ARG A 52 -15.37 -1.27 -3.50
CA ARG A 52 -14.30 -1.67 -2.58
C ARG A 52 -13.30 -0.53 -2.42
N PHE A 53 -12.75 -0.42 -1.22
CA PHE A 53 -11.66 0.50 -0.94
C PHE A 53 -10.33 -0.22 -1.06
N TYR A 54 -9.31 0.49 -1.53
CA TYR A 54 -7.93 0.01 -1.54
C TYR A 54 -6.98 1.14 -1.16
N LEU A 55 -5.87 0.76 -0.53
CA LEU A 55 -4.78 1.66 -0.21
C LEU A 55 -3.78 1.63 -1.35
N ALA A 56 -3.38 2.80 -1.84
CA ALA A 56 -2.42 2.95 -2.92
C ALA A 56 -1.34 3.97 -2.59
N VAL A 57 -0.13 3.73 -3.09
CA VAL A 57 0.99 4.66 -3.05
C VAL A 57 1.17 5.27 -4.44
N ILE A 58 1.17 6.60 -4.50
CA ILE A 58 1.46 7.36 -5.71
C ILE A 58 2.98 7.57 -5.74
N VAL A 59 3.61 7.09 -6.81
CA VAL A 59 5.07 7.11 -6.97
C VAL A 59 5.42 8.07 -8.11
N GLU A 60 6.31 9.01 -7.84
CA GLU A 60 6.81 9.94 -8.83
C GLU A 60 7.53 9.20 -9.97
N GLY A 61 7.16 9.51 -11.21
CA GLY A 61 7.75 8.90 -12.40
C GLY A 61 7.11 7.58 -12.83
N GLU A 62 6.12 7.06 -12.09
CA GLU A 62 5.33 5.90 -12.51
C GLU A 62 3.93 6.31 -12.97
N SER A 63 3.46 5.71 -14.07
CA SER A 63 2.10 5.94 -14.58
C SER A 63 1.03 5.21 -13.78
N GLU A 64 1.41 4.10 -13.14
CA GLU A 64 0.52 3.23 -12.38
C GLU A 64 0.73 3.45 -10.88
N VAL A 65 -0.36 3.40 -10.11
CA VAL A 65 -0.29 3.47 -8.65
C VAL A 65 0.04 2.10 -8.06
N VAL A 66 0.76 2.10 -6.93
CA VAL A 66 1.10 0.85 -6.24
C VAL A 66 0.01 0.50 -5.24
N VAL A 67 -0.78 -0.52 -5.55
CA VAL A 67 -1.79 -1.05 -4.62
C VAL A 67 -1.09 -1.85 -3.51
N VAL A 68 -1.33 -1.47 -2.25
CA VAL A 68 -0.63 -2.05 -1.09
C VAL A 68 -1.11 -3.46 -0.74
N PHE A 69 -2.42 -3.69 -0.82
CA PHE A 69 -3.07 -4.97 -0.49
C PHE A 69 -3.90 -5.49 -1.67
N PRO A 70 -3.27 -5.88 -2.79
CA PRO A 70 -3.98 -6.17 -4.03
C PRO A 70 -4.91 -7.39 -3.94
N LYS A 71 -4.68 -8.32 -3.00
CA LYS A 71 -5.49 -9.54 -2.87
C LYS A 71 -6.42 -9.50 -1.67
N LEU A 72 -5.94 -9.10 -0.50
CA LEU A 72 -6.73 -9.10 0.74
C LEU A 72 -7.84 -8.04 0.68
N LEU A 73 -7.56 -6.88 0.08
CA LEU A 73 -8.47 -5.75 -0.04
C LEU A 73 -9.28 -5.52 1.27
N PRO A 74 -8.59 -5.19 2.38
CA PRO A 74 -9.20 -5.01 3.70
C PRO A 74 -10.36 -4.00 3.68
N ASN A 75 -11.22 -4.05 4.69
CA ASN A 75 -12.29 -3.07 4.83
C ASN A 75 -11.72 -1.65 5.09
N ARG A 76 -12.57 -0.64 4.86
CA ARG A 76 -12.18 0.78 4.96
C ARG A 76 -11.60 1.16 6.32
N GLN A 77 -12.13 0.60 7.41
CA GLN A 77 -11.66 0.92 8.77
C GLN A 77 -10.20 0.52 8.98
N ILE A 78 -9.82 -0.68 8.54
CA ILE A 78 -8.42 -1.16 8.60
C ILE A 78 -7.54 -0.31 7.68
N LEU A 79 -8.00 0.02 6.47
CA LEU A 79 -7.23 0.85 5.54
C LEU A 79 -6.98 2.25 6.11
N GLU A 80 -7.96 2.86 6.77
CA GLU A 80 -7.80 4.16 7.43
C GLU A 80 -6.77 4.12 8.57
N GLU A 81 -6.78 3.07 9.39
CA GLU A 81 -5.81 2.91 10.47
C GLU A 81 -4.38 2.80 9.92
N VAL A 82 -4.18 1.93 8.92
CA VAL A 82 -2.89 1.75 8.25
C VAL A 82 -2.45 3.04 7.55
N TRP A 83 -3.38 3.76 6.91
CA TRP A 83 -3.11 5.04 6.25
C TRP A 83 -2.64 6.11 7.24
N ARG A 84 -3.35 6.28 8.37
CA ARG A 84 -2.98 7.24 9.42
C ARG A 84 -1.60 6.92 9.99
N GLY A 85 -1.34 5.65 10.31
CA GLY A 85 -0.03 5.21 10.81
C GLY A 85 1.10 5.43 9.79
N SER A 86 0.85 5.10 8.52
CA SER A 86 1.84 5.27 7.45
C SER A 86 2.17 6.74 7.20
N ARG A 87 1.16 7.61 7.16
CA ARG A 87 1.36 9.06 6.98
C ARG A 87 2.08 9.70 8.15
N SER A 88 1.74 9.32 9.38
CA SER A 88 2.48 9.76 10.56
C SER A 88 3.96 9.36 10.43
N CYS A 89 4.26 8.10 10.10
CA CYS A 89 5.66 7.68 9.93
C CYS A 89 6.41 8.40 8.79
N LEU A 90 5.74 8.77 7.68
CA LEU A 90 6.39 9.42 6.53
C LEU A 90 6.53 10.94 6.66
N TYR A 91 5.55 11.62 7.25
CA TYR A 91 5.48 13.09 7.23
C TYR A 91 5.78 13.76 8.57
N ASP A 92 5.71 13.03 9.68
CA ASP A 92 5.98 13.57 11.04
C ASP A 92 7.47 13.90 11.28
N SER A 93 8.33 13.70 10.27
CA SER A 93 9.75 14.11 10.29
C SER A 93 10.00 15.52 9.72
N LYS A 94 8.96 16.21 9.23
CA LYS A 94 9.05 17.57 8.66
C LYS A 94 8.71 18.69 9.67
N SER A 95 8.95 18.48 10.96
CA SER A 95 8.83 19.53 11.99
C SER A 95 10.18 20.14 12.36
#